data_AF-A0A180FE29-F1
#
_entry.id   AF-A0A180FE29-F1
#
_cell.length_a   1.000
_cell.length_b   1.000
_cell.length_c   1.000
_cell.angle_alpha   90.00
_cell.angle_beta   90.00
_cell.angle_gamma   90.00
#
_symmetry.space_group_name_H-M   'P 1'
#
loop_
_entity.id
_entity.type
_entity.pdbx_description
1 polymer ?
#
loop_
_entity_poly.entity_id
_entity_poly.type
_entity_poly.pdbx_seq_one_letter_code
_entity_poly.pdbx_strand_id
1 'polypeptide(L)'
;MLSGGNITLGSSGTGGKCVNGKGTITIGKAGAGNANLVLTAGTSGERFYVSGSTGGGQGGGRPNGGGGGRPPGGGFGFGDDGTDYANPKAIKCEGDMTIHSGTVVINCTQKSEGNEGLESKGTLTINGGNIEVRTYDDGINAAKAIIINGGNIFCAASGQDAIDSNGPLTINGGLIISNGVSGDGEAFDAETTFHVNGGIIVGTHGGRAMTTPAGSQRSVRIQGTAGSAISVKSATGETILLFNIPVIANATTGTNLTVTFSDPRLTGSSYTLLSGGSISGGTTVNGYNTGGTYTGGTSKSITL
;
A
#
# COMPACT_ATOMS: atom_id res chain seq x y z
N MET A 1 -9.32 21.81 -1.90
CA MET A 1 -8.27 21.74 -0.86
C MET A 1 -8.93 21.39 0.47
N LEU A 2 -8.41 20.40 1.19
CA LEU A 2 -8.82 20.02 2.56
C LEU A 2 -7.69 20.44 3.51
N SER A 3 -7.69 21.67 4.01
CA SER A 3 -6.49 22.28 4.63
C SER A 3 -6.39 22.12 6.14
N GLY A 4 -7.45 21.70 6.84
CA GLY A 4 -7.47 21.56 8.29
C GLY A 4 -8.84 21.23 8.86
N GLY A 5 -8.89 21.02 10.18
CA GLY A 5 -10.10 20.67 10.93
C GLY A 5 -10.29 19.17 11.11
N ASN A 6 -11.42 18.79 11.70
CA ASN A 6 -11.86 17.41 11.81
C ASN A 6 -12.97 17.18 10.77
N ILE A 7 -12.68 16.40 9.74
CA ILE A 7 -13.55 16.16 8.60
C ILE A 7 -13.86 14.67 8.54
N THR A 8 -15.14 14.31 8.65
CA THR A 8 -15.61 12.94 8.48
C THR A 8 -16.53 12.87 7.28
N LEU A 9 -16.19 12.04 6.30
CA LEU A 9 -16.93 11.87 5.06
C LEU A 9 -17.36 10.41 4.89
N GLY A 10 -18.59 10.21 4.45
CA GLY A 10 -19.12 8.90 4.10
C GLY A 10 -19.82 8.97 2.75
N SER A 11 -19.64 7.96 1.92
CA SER A 11 -20.42 7.77 0.69
C SER A 11 -21.04 6.37 0.69
N SER A 12 -22.21 6.23 0.08
CA SER A 12 -22.91 4.95 -0.07
C SER A 12 -23.71 4.96 -1.37
N GLY A 13 -24.35 3.85 -1.71
CA GLY A 13 -25.03 3.70 -3.01
C GLY A 13 -24.05 3.35 -4.14
N THR A 14 -24.40 3.58 -5.38
CA THR A 14 -23.62 3.08 -6.52
C THR A 14 -22.60 4.12 -7.01
N GLY A 15 -21.33 3.73 -7.18
CA GLY A 15 -20.23 4.57 -7.69
C GLY A 15 -19.82 5.75 -6.79
N GLY A 16 -20.29 5.76 -5.54
CA GLY A 16 -20.17 6.88 -4.60
C GLY A 16 -18.73 7.22 -4.21
N LYS A 17 -18.45 8.52 -4.14
CA LYS A 17 -17.15 9.06 -3.72
C LYS A 17 -17.32 10.09 -2.62
N CYS A 18 -16.44 10.07 -1.60
CA CYS A 18 -16.46 11.12 -0.58
C CYS A 18 -15.98 12.45 -1.15
N VAL A 19 -14.91 12.39 -1.95
CA VAL A 19 -14.34 13.55 -2.64
C VAL A 19 -14.06 13.15 -4.08
N ASN A 20 -14.53 13.96 -5.03
CA ASN A 20 -14.27 13.80 -6.45
C ASN A 20 -13.82 15.14 -7.05
N GLY A 21 -12.57 15.23 -7.49
CA GLY A 21 -11.97 16.46 -8.04
C GLY A 21 -11.59 16.30 -9.50
N LYS A 22 -12.04 17.22 -10.37
CA LYS A 22 -11.63 17.27 -11.79
C LYS A 22 -10.24 17.86 -12.01
N GLY A 23 -9.77 18.70 -11.09
CA GLY A 23 -8.44 19.31 -11.10
C GLY A 23 -7.54 18.65 -10.06
N THR A 24 -6.69 19.43 -9.40
CA THR A 24 -5.82 18.97 -8.31
C THR A 24 -6.58 18.85 -6.99
N ILE A 25 -6.29 17.79 -6.22
CA ILE A 25 -6.69 17.68 -4.80
C ILE A 25 -5.47 17.87 -3.92
N THR A 26 -5.56 18.81 -2.98
CA THR A 26 -4.56 19.01 -1.93
C THR A 26 -5.17 18.69 -0.56
N ILE A 27 -4.50 17.82 0.21
CA ILE A 27 -4.87 17.39 1.56
C ILE A 27 -3.80 17.85 2.54
N GLY A 28 -4.22 18.44 3.65
CA GLY A 28 -3.34 19.05 4.62
C GLY A 28 -2.72 20.35 4.11
N LYS A 29 -1.85 20.93 4.94
CA LYS A 29 -1.14 22.18 4.64
C LYS A 29 0.36 21.95 4.80
N ALA A 30 1.14 22.39 3.81
CA ALA A 30 2.60 22.34 3.89
C ALA A 30 3.11 23.03 5.17
N GLY A 31 4.02 22.36 5.88
CA GLY A 31 4.57 22.84 7.15
C GLY A 31 3.64 22.76 8.36
N ALA A 32 2.39 22.32 8.21
CA ALA A 32 1.49 22.09 9.35
C ALA A 32 1.72 20.71 9.98
N GLY A 33 1.52 20.60 11.30
CA GLY A 33 1.57 19.32 12.01
C GLY A 33 0.35 18.43 11.72
N ASN A 34 0.47 17.13 11.98
CA ASN A 34 -0.58 16.15 11.64
C ASN A 34 -1.92 16.40 12.35
N ALA A 35 -1.92 17.03 13.53
CA ALA A 35 -3.16 17.37 14.24
C ALA A 35 -3.96 18.52 13.58
N ASN A 36 -3.35 19.27 12.65
CA ASN A 36 -4.04 20.37 11.97
C ASN A 36 -5.21 19.87 11.10
N LEU A 37 -5.12 18.65 10.57
CA LEU A 37 -6.19 17.99 9.83
C LEU A 37 -6.37 16.58 10.36
N VAL A 38 -7.59 16.23 10.76
CA VAL A 38 -8.02 14.84 10.92
C VAL A 38 -9.09 14.59 9.88
N LEU A 39 -8.75 13.80 8.86
CA LEU A 39 -9.65 13.43 7.77
C LEU A 39 -9.98 11.95 7.87
N THR A 40 -11.24 11.63 8.11
CA THR A 40 -11.76 10.27 8.02
C THR A 40 -12.69 10.19 6.81
N ALA A 41 -12.41 9.30 5.86
CA ALA A 41 -13.27 9.12 4.68
C ALA A 41 -13.46 7.63 4.37
N GLY A 42 -14.62 7.29 3.80
CA GLY A 42 -14.90 5.92 3.42
C GLY A 42 -16.15 5.83 2.55
N THR A 43 -16.16 4.84 1.67
CA THR A 43 -17.35 4.53 0.87
C THR A 43 -17.79 3.11 1.14
N SER A 44 -19.10 2.92 1.25
CA SER A 44 -19.73 1.59 1.29
C SER A 44 -20.45 1.28 -0.01
N GLY A 45 -20.09 1.99 -1.08
CA GLY A 45 -20.78 1.90 -2.34
C GLY A 45 -20.43 0.66 -3.14
N GLU A 46 -21.32 0.32 -4.06
CA GLU A 46 -21.13 -0.73 -5.05
C GLU A 46 -20.76 -0.14 -6.40
N ARG A 47 -20.14 -0.93 -7.28
CA ARG A 47 -19.89 -0.52 -8.66
C ARG A 47 -21.21 -0.29 -9.42
N PHE A 48 -21.26 0.77 -10.22
CA PHE A 48 -22.38 1.06 -11.13
C PHE A 48 -21.98 0.81 -12.59
N TYR A 49 -22.76 0.01 -13.31
CA TYR A 49 -22.62 -0.14 -14.77
C TYR A 49 -23.19 1.08 -15.49
N VAL A 50 -22.40 1.74 -16.32
CA VAL A 50 -22.81 2.90 -17.12
C VAL A 50 -23.12 2.45 -18.54
N SER A 51 -24.39 2.16 -18.84
CA SER A 51 -24.81 1.81 -20.20
C SER A 51 -24.81 3.05 -21.11
N GLY A 52 -24.26 2.92 -22.33
CA GLY A 52 -24.35 3.97 -23.37
C GLY A 52 -23.22 5.01 -23.40
N SER A 53 -22.11 4.80 -22.70
CA SER A 53 -20.89 5.59 -22.90
C SER A 53 -20.35 5.33 -24.32
N THR A 54 -20.53 6.28 -25.23
CA THR A 54 -20.05 6.19 -26.64
C THR A 54 -18.57 6.51 -26.78
N GLY A 55 -17.87 6.77 -25.68
CA GLY A 55 -16.44 6.98 -25.67
C GLY A 55 -15.71 5.68 -25.38
N GLY A 56 -14.95 5.17 -26.35
CA GLY A 56 -13.78 4.31 -26.06
C GLY A 56 -12.67 5.06 -25.31
N GLY A 57 -13.05 5.86 -24.31
CA GLY A 57 -12.16 6.66 -23.50
C GLY A 57 -12.13 6.07 -22.10
N GLN A 58 -11.12 5.24 -21.83
CA GLN A 58 -10.61 4.90 -20.51
C GLN A 58 -11.65 5.04 -19.39
N GLY A 59 -12.71 4.23 -19.45
CA GLY A 59 -13.54 3.95 -18.28
C GLY A 59 -12.58 3.53 -17.18
N GLY A 60 -12.75 4.07 -15.98
CA GLY A 60 -11.82 3.90 -14.86
C GLY A 60 -11.71 2.48 -14.30
N GLY A 61 -11.96 1.44 -15.11
CA GLY A 61 -11.52 0.07 -14.92
C GLY A 61 -10.19 -0.12 -15.64
N ARG A 62 -9.13 -0.41 -14.87
CA ARG A 62 -7.78 -0.77 -15.32
C ARG A 62 -7.21 0.07 -16.49
N PRO A 63 -6.52 1.18 -16.23
CA PRO A 63 -5.41 1.57 -17.08
C PRO A 63 -4.26 0.59 -16.81
N ASN A 64 -4.35 -0.61 -17.38
CA ASN A 64 -3.27 -1.59 -17.44
C ASN A 64 -2.73 -2.04 -16.06
N GLY A 65 -3.58 -2.70 -15.25
CA GLY A 65 -3.10 -3.46 -14.10
C GLY A 65 -2.19 -4.61 -14.55
N GLY A 66 -1.00 -4.64 -14.00
CA GLY A 66 0.14 -5.41 -14.48
C GLY A 66 -0.13 -6.90 -14.57
N GLY A 67 -0.09 -7.40 -15.81
CA GLY A 67 0.43 -8.74 -16.13
C GLY A 67 -0.08 -9.91 -15.29
N GLY A 68 -1.39 -9.98 -15.02
CA GLY A 68 -2.03 -11.18 -14.46
C GLY A 68 -2.66 -12.01 -15.58
N GLY A 69 -1.88 -12.84 -16.28
CA GLY A 69 -2.40 -13.78 -17.26
C GLY A 69 -3.43 -14.73 -16.64
N ARG A 70 -4.70 -14.60 -17.04
CA ARG A 70 -5.78 -15.50 -16.60
C ARG A 70 -5.62 -16.88 -17.28
N PRO A 71 -5.72 -18.02 -16.55
CA PRO A 71 -5.67 -19.33 -17.17
C PRO A 71 -6.90 -19.59 -18.07
N PRO A 72 -6.77 -20.37 -19.16
CA PRO A 72 -7.88 -20.65 -20.07
C PRO A 72 -8.77 -21.74 -19.47
N GLY A 73 -9.93 -21.35 -18.91
CA GLY A 73 -10.87 -22.32 -18.33
C GLY A 73 -12.23 -21.74 -17.95
N GLY A 74 -13.17 -21.81 -18.90
CA GLY A 74 -14.63 -21.94 -18.73
C GLY A 74 -15.33 -21.25 -17.55
N GLY A 75 -15.79 -20.02 -17.77
CA GLY A 75 -16.79 -19.37 -16.92
C GLY A 75 -17.02 -17.95 -17.41
N PHE A 76 -18.27 -17.57 -17.67
CA PHE A 76 -18.72 -16.27 -18.17
C PHE A 76 -17.89 -15.13 -17.58
N GLY A 77 -16.88 -14.70 -18.32
CA GLY A 77 -15.77 -13.92 -17.79
C GLY A 77 -15.98 -12.47 -18.13
N PHE A 78 -16.22 -11.65 -17.10
CA PHE A 78 -16.02 -10.21 -17.18
C PHE A 78 -14.49 -9.95 -17.21
N GLY A 79 -13.91 -10.16 -18.40
CA GLY A 79 -12.69 -9.46 -18.80
C GLY A 79 -13.04 -8.02 -19.14
N ASP A 80 -12.05 -7.21 -19.51
CA ASP A 80 -12.19 -5.83 -19.98
C ASP A 80 -13.04 -5.72 -21.26
N ASP A 81 -14.35 -5.93 -21.16
CA ASP A 81 -15.30 -5.88 -22.28
C ASP A 81 -15.56 -4.45 -22.82
N GLY A 82 -14.68 -3.49 -22.49
CA GLY A 82 -14.81 -2.09 -22.87
C GLY A 82 -15.97 -1.38 -22.17
N THR A 83 -16.54 -1.96 -21.11
CA THR A 83 -17.65 -1.33 -20.40
C THR A 83 -17.21 -0.28 -19.39
N ASP A 84 -17.98 0.80 -19.34
CA ASP A 84 -17.73 1.94 -18.45
C ASP A 84 -18.43 1.70 -17.10
N TYR A 85 -17.69 1.92 -16.02
CA TYR A 85 -18.17 1.76 -14.66
C TYR A 85 -17.90 2.99 -13.82
N ALA A 86 -18.89 3.42 -13.04
CA ALA A 86 -18.65 4.32 -11.93
C ALA A 86 -18.26 3.49 -10.70
N ASN A 87 -16.98 3.57 -10.35
CA ASN A 87 -16.40 2.84 -9.22
C ASN A 87 -16.51 3.64 -7.91
N PRO A 88 -16.81 2.98 -6.77
CA PRO A 88 -16.82 3.62 -5.46
C PRO A 88 -15.37 3.90 -5.00
N LYS A 89 -15.05 5.13 -4.56
CA LYS A 89 -13.69 5.47 -4.08
C LYS A 89 -13.78 6.44 -2.92
N ALA A 90 -12.91 6.39 -1.92
CA ALA A 90 -12.97 7.44 -0.89
C ALA A 90 -12.62 8.81 -1.51
N ILE A 91 -11.43 8.94 -2.10
CA ILE A 91 -10.96 10.19 -2.68
C ILE A 91 -10.46 9.93 -4.10
N LYS A 92 -11.14 10.51 -5.10
CA LYS A 92 -10.75 10.47 -6.50
C LYS A 92 -10.33 11.86 -7.00
N CYS A 93 -9.23 11.89 -7.74
CA CYS A 93 -8.71 13.05 -8.42
C CYS A 93 -8.42 12.74 -9.89
N GLU A 94 -9.00 13.48 -10.84
CA GLU A 94 -8.64 13.34 -12.27
C GLU A 94 -7.26 13.96 -12.57
N GLY A 95 -6.86 14.99 -11.81
CA GLY A 95 -5.53 15.57 -11.86
C GLY A 95 -4.62 14.99 -10.78
N ASP A 96 -3.59 15.76 -10.42
CA ASP A 96 -2.64 15.37 -9.38
C ASP A 96 -3.25 15.44 -7.97
N MET A 97 -2.84 14.51 -7.11
CA MET A 97 -3.17 14.54 -5.69
C MET A 97 -1.92 14.82 -4.88
N THR A 98 -1.99 15.74 -3.92
CA THR A 98 -0.89 16.02 -2.99
C THR A 98 -1.36 15.99 -1.55
N ILE A 99 -0.70 15.19 -0.73
CA ILE A 99 -0.88 15.15 0.72
C ILE A 99 0.33 15.79 1.36
N HIS A 100 0.14 16.89 2.08
CA HIS A 100 1.23 17.59 2.76
C HIS A 100 1.41 17.12 4.21
N SER A 101 0.30 16.91 4.92
CA SER A 101 0.26 16.61 6.35
C SER A 101 -1.15 16.19 6.76
N GLY A 102 -1.33 15.81 8.02
CA GLY A 102 -2.63 15.45 8.59
C GLY A 102 -2.66 14.02 9.09
N THR A 103 -3.65 13.70 9.92
CA THR A 103 -4.09 12.33 10.18
C THR A 103 -5.18 11.99 9.17
N VAL A 104 -4.90 11.08 8.23
CA VAL A 104 -5.81 10.69 7.15
C VAL A 104 -6.15 9.21 7.33
N VAL A 105 -7.43 8.91 7.55
CA VAL A 105 -7.94 7.55 7.76
C VAL A 105 -8.96 7.24 6.67
N ILE A 106 -8.66 6.23 5.85
CA ILE A 106 -9.49 5.78 4.73
C ILE A 106 -9.96 4.35 4.96
N ASN A 107 -11.27 4.12 4.89
CA ASN A 107 -11.87 2.79 5.03
C ASN A 107 -12.86 2.50 3.89
N CYS A 108 -12.48 1.63 2.96
CA CYS A 108 -13.29 1.17 1.80
C CYS A 108 -13.21 -0.35 1.68
N THR A 109 -13.64 -1.08 2.70
CA THR A 109 -13.39 -2.52 2.86
C THR A 109 -14.48 -3.42 2.25
N GLN A 110 -15.47 -2.84 1.58
CA GLN A 110 -16.56 -3.56 0.94
C GLN A 110 -16.02 -4.32 -0.27
N LYS A 111 -16.36 -5.61 -0.37
CA LYS A 111 -15.88 -6.54 -1.40
C LYS A 111 -16.49 -6.25 -2.78
N SER A 112 -16.17 -5.09 -3.34
CA SER A 112 -16.65 -4.58 -4.62
C SER A 112 -15.46 -4.08 -5.43
N GLU A 113 -15.40 -4.41 -6.72
CA GLU A 113 -14.36 -3.91 -7.61
C GLU A 113 -14.38 -2.37 -7.67
N GLY A 114 -13.20 -1.78 -7.69
CA GLY A 114 -12.97 -0.36 -7.73
C GLY A 114 -13.03 0.36 -6.39
N ASN A 115 -13.33 -0.34 -5.27
CA ASN A 115 -13.31 0.18 -3.87
C ASN A 115 -11.89 0.54 -3.42
N GLU A 116 -11.40 1.64 -3.99
CA GLU A 116 -10.09 2.18 -3.73
C GLU A 116 -10.13 3.29 -2.67
N GLY A 117 -8.99 3.50 -2.03
CA GLY A 117 -8.84 4.52 -1.00
C GLY A 117 -8.55 5.88 -1.62
N LEU A 118 -7.32 6.05 -2.07
CA LEU A 118 -6.82 7.28 -2.69
C LEU A 118 -6.50 7.00 -4.16
N GLU A 119 -7.21 7.63 -5.08
CA GLU A 119 -6.97 7.47 -6.53
C GLU A 119 -6.65 8.83 -7.18
N SER A 120 -5.53 8.88 -7.91
CA SER A 120 -5.21 9.96 -8.84
C SER A 120 -5.05 9.44 -10.26
N LYS A 121 -5.72 10.07 -11.23
CA LYS A 121 -5.40 9.84 -12.66
C LYS A 121 -4.16 10.63 -13.12
N GLY A 122 -3.61 11.48 -12.25
CA GLY A 122 -2.31 12.12 -12.40
C GLY A 122 -1.24 11.45 -11.54
N THR A 123 -0.38 12.29 -10.95
CA THR A 123 0.61 11.89 -9.95
C THR A 123 0.05 12.06 -8.55
N LEU A 124 0.24 11.05 -7.70
CA LEU A 124 -0.05 11.12 -6.27
C LEU A 124 1.24 11.35 -5.49
N THR A 125 1.34 12.48 -4.80
CA THR A 125 2.50 12.86 -3.98
C THR A 125 2.14 12.91 -2.50
N ILE A 126 2.90 12.21 -1.67
CA ILE A 126 2.77 12.25 -0.20
C ILE A 126 4.05 12.86 0.37
N ASN A 127 3.94 14.06 0.93
CA ASN A 127 5.05 14.76 1.57
C ASN A 127 5.16 14.45 3.08
N GLY A 128 4.08 13.99 3.69
CA GLY A 128 3.99 13.73 5.12
C GLY A 128 2.57 13.36 5.54
N GLY A 129 2.36 13.17 6.84
CA GLY A 129 1.09 12.78 7.43
C GLY A 129 1.16 11.46 8.22
N ASN A 130 0.12 11.19 9.01
CA ASN A 130 -0.20 9.89 9.55
C ASN A 130 -1.35 9.33 8.71
N ILE A 131 -1.05 8.40 7.81
CA ILE A 131 -1.99 7.93 6.79
C ILE A 131 -2.29 6.46 7.05
N GLU A 132 -3.56 6.12 7.17
CA GLU A 132 -4.04 4.77 7.41
C GLU A 132 -5.12 4.45 6.39
N VAL A 133 -4.84 3.51 5.48
CA VAL A 133 -5.73 3.13 4.39
C VAL A 133 -6.05 1.65 4.49
N ARG A 134 -7.34 1.31 4.53
CA ARG A 134 -7.84 -0.05 4.43
C ARG A 134 -8.87 -0.15 3.34
N THR A 135 -8.63 -1.03 2.38
CA THR A 135 -9.45 -1.15 1.18
C THR A 135 -9.73 -2.61 0.83
N TYR A 136 -10.73 -2.82 -0.01
CA TYR A 136 -10.86 -4.06 -0.74
C TYR A 136 -9.97 -4.05 -1.97
N ASP A 137 -10.15 -3.06 -2.84
CA ASP A 137 -9.32 -2.87 -4.02
C ASP A 137 -8.04 -2.09 -3.65
N ASP A 138 -7.44 -1.37 -4.58
CA ASP A 138 -6.18 -0.68 -4.32
C ASP A 138 -6.28 0.36 -3.20
N GLY A 139 -5.30 0.34 -2.29
CA GLY A 139 -5.25 1.30 -1.20
C GLY A 139 -4.91 2.71 -1.68
N ILE A 140 -3.72 2.84 -2.28
CA ILE A 140 -3.21 4.08 -2.87
C ILE A 140 -2.89 3.80 -4.33
N ASN A 141 -3.64 4.39 -5.25
CA ASN A 141 -3.50 4.20 -6.69
C ASN A 141 -3.15 5.51 -7.40
N ALA A 142 -2.18 5.48 -8.31
CA ALA A 142 -1.99 6.54 -9.28
C ALA A 142 -1.73 6.04 -10.71
N ALA A 143 -2.37 6.69 -11.68
CA ALA A 143 -2.23 6.35 -13.09
C ALA A 143 -0.86 6.77 -13.69
N LYS A 144 -0.24 7.85 -13.19
CA LYS A 144 1.05 8.32 -13.72
C LYS A 144 2.25 7.95 -12.87
N ALA A 145 2.19 8.20 -11.57
CA ALA A 145 3.28 7.94 -10.63
C ALA A 145 2.81 8.10 -9.19
N ILE A 146 3.46 7.38 -8.28
CA ILE A 146 3.38 7.62 -6.84
C ILE A 146 4.74 8.10 -6.33
N ILE A 147 4.75 9.21 -5.60
CA ILE A 147 5.95 9.78 -4.98
C ILE A 147 5.71 9.96 -3.48
N ILE A 148 6.48 9.28 -2.64
CA ILE A 148 6.39 9.37 -1.18
C ILE A 148 7.69 9.99 -0.66
N ASN A 149 7.62 11.23 -0.19
CA ASN A 149 8.76 11.95 0.38
C ASN A 149 8.85 11.80 1.90
N GLY A 150 7.77 11.37 2.56
CA GLY A 150 7.73 11.21 4.01
C GLY A 150 6.35 10.80 4.52
N GLY A 151 6.23 10.69 5.85
CA GLY A 151 4.99 10.30 6.54
C GLY A 151 5.11 8.98 7.30
N ASN A 152 4.10 8.68 8.11
CA ASN A 152 3.86 7.38 8.70
C ASN A 152 2.63 6.79 8.01
N ILE A 153 2.84 5.80 7.14
CA ILE A 153 1.82 5.27 6.23
C ILE A 153 1.61 3.80 6.54
N PHE A 154 0.35 3.45 6.81
CA PHE A 154 -0.12 2.09 6.79
C PHE A 154 -1.12 1.93 5.65
N CYS A 155 -0.90 0.94 4.80
CA CYS A 155 -1.83 0.60 3.74
C CYS A 155 -2.08 -0.90 3.73
N ALA A 156 -3.35 -1.32 3.69
CA ALA A 156 -3.71 -2.72 3.58
C ALA A 156 -4.90 -2.89 2.62
N ALA A 157 -4.70 -3.73 1.61
CA ALA A 157 -5.75 -4.17 0.71
C ALA A 157 -6.20 -5.59 1.06
N SER A 158 -7.42 -5.96 0.66
CA SER A 158 -7.99 -7.28 0.92
C SER A 158 -8.48 -8.04 -0.32
N GLY A 159 -8.36 -7.42 -1.49
CA GLY A 159 -8.68 -7.97 -2.80
C GLY A 159 -7.57 -7.73 -3.83
N GLN A 160 -6.86 -6.60 -3.78
CA GLN A 160 -5.82 -6.20 -4.74
C GLN A 160 -4.58 -5.61 -4.05
N ASP A 161 -3.94 -4.61 -4.64
CA ASP A 161 -2.63 -4.10 -4.29
C ASP A 161 -2.74 -3.05 -3.19
N ALA A 162 -1.87 -3.07 -2.19
CA ALA A 162 -1.95 -2.03 -1.16
C ALA A 162 -1.54 -0.66 -1.74
N ILE A 163 -0.44 -0.61 -2.48
CA ILE A 163 0.04 0.60 -3.16
C ILE A 163 0.30 0.22 -4.61
N ASP A 164 -0.49 0.76 -5.53
CA ASP A 164 -0.43 0.48 -6.98
C ASP A 164 -0.05 1.74 -7.74
N SER A 165 1.09 1.70 -8.43
CA SER A 165 1.42 2.72 -9.43
C SER A 165 1.41 2.13 -10.83
N ASN A 166 0.52 2.65 -11.68
CA ASN A 166 0.54 2.36 -13.13
C ASN A 166 1.72 3.05 -13.88
N GLY A 167 2.70 3.53 -13.13
CA GLY A 167 3.93 4.16 -13.61
C GLY A 167 5.04 3.91 -12.60
N PRO A 168 5.95 4.88 -12.34
CA PRO A 168 6.98 4.69 -11.33
C PRO A 168 6.44 4.93 -9.91
N LEU A 169 6.87 4.07 -9.00
CA LEU A 169 6.76 4.27 -7.56
C LEU A 169 8.11 4.74 -7.02
N THR A 170 8.15 5.92 -6.39
CA THR A 170 9.37 6.46 -5.77
C THR A 170 9.15 6.75 -4.30
N ILE A 171 10.01 6.21 -3.44
CA ILE A 171 10.02 6.43 -2.00
C ILE A 171 11.34 7.09 -1.62
N ASN A 172 11.26 8.34 -1.14
CA ASN A 172 12.41 9.13 -0.70
C ASN A 172 12.50 9.21 0.84
N GLY A 173 11.46 8.83 1.57
CA GLY A 173 11.43 8.91 3.03
C GLY A 173 10.12 8.40 3.65
N GLY A 174 10.07 8.40 4.98
CA GLY A 174 8.91 7.97 5.77
C GLY A 174 9.06 6.58 6.39
N LEU A 175 8.04 6.16 7.14
CA LEU A 175 7.82 4.78 7.58
C LEU A 175 6.57 4.28 6.87
N ILE A 176 6.71 3.24 6.06
CA ILE A 176 5.64 2.74 5.18
C ILE A 176 5.48 1.24 5.41
N ILE A 177 4.34 0.87 5.99
CA ILE A 177 3.96 -0.52 6.19
C ILE A 177 2.83 -0.83 5.22
N SER A 178 3.09 -1.73 4.28
CA SER A 178 2.16 -2.05 3.20
C SER A 178 1.84 -3.54 3.19
N ASN A 179 0.56 -3.89 3.26
CA ASN A 179 0.08 -5.26 3.31
C ASN A 179 -0.80 -5.53 2.09
N GLY A 180 -0.24 -6.25 1.12
CA GLY A 180 -1.00 -6.78 0.00
C GLY A 180 -1.83 -7.99 0.42
N VAL A 181 -2.13 -8.86 -0.54
CA VAL A 181 -2.88 -10.09 -0.31
C VAL A 181 -2.00 -11.32 -0.49
N SER A 182 -2.49 -12.47 -0.03
CA SER A 182 -1.93 -13.76 -0.42
C SER A 182 -2.64 -14.22 -1.70
N GLY A 183 -2.13 -13.80 -2.85
CA GLY A 183 -2.77 -14.02 -4.14
C GLY A 183 -2.14 -13.16 -5.23
N ASP A 184 -2.98 -12.52 -6.04
CA ASP A 184 -2.53 -11.73 -7.19
C ASP A 184 -2.10 -10.30 -6.83
N GLY A 185 -2.56 -9.76 -5.69
CA GLY A 185 -2.21 -8.40 -5.24
C GLY A 185 -0.96 -8.35 -4.35
N GLU A 186 -0.24 -7.25 -4.49
CA GLU A 186 1.10 -6.98 -3.99
C GLU A 186 1.08 -5.93 -2.87
N ALA A 187 2.15 -5.89 -2.07
CA ALA A 187 2.32 -4.84 -1.08
C ALA A 187 2.70 -3.50 -1.73
N PHE A 188 3.53 -3.55 -2.77
CA PHE A 188 3.88 -2.40 -3.60
C PHE A 188 3.97 -2.89 -5.03
N ASP A 189 3.02 -2.47 -5.86
CA ASP A 189 3.02 -2.70 -7.30
C ASP A 189 3.44 -1.43 -8.03
N ALA A 190 4.29 -1.59 -9.04
CA ALA A 190 4.74 -0.51 -9.90
C ALA A 190 4.98 -1.08 -11.30
N GLU A 191 4.21 -0.62 -12.28
CA GLU A 191 4.29 -1.10 -13.67
C GLU A 191 5.65 -0.90 -14.33
N THR A 192 6.43 0.08 -13.83
CA THR A 192 7.72 0.42 -14.42
C THR A 192 8.87 0.23 -13.44
N THR A 193 9.16 1.22 -12.60
CA THR A 193 10.26 1.18 -11.65
C THR A 193 9.76 1.43 -10.24
N PHE A 194 10.25 0.63 -9.31
CA PHE A 194 10.12 0.90 -7.89
C PHE A 194 11.47 1.39 -7.34
N HIS A 195 11.59 2.69 -7.03
CA HIS A 195 12.79 3.27 -6.44
C HIS A 195 12.62 3.56 -4.95
N VAL A 196 13.57 3.11 -4.14
CA VAL A 196 13.69 3.42 -2.73
C VAL A 196 15.02 4.13 -2.50
N ASN A 197 14.93 5.43 -2.21
CA ASN A 197 16.06 6.31 -1.98
C ASN A 197 16.23 6.69 -0.51
N GLY A 198 15.23 6.42 0.33
CA GLY A 198 15.24 6.73 1.75
C GLY A 198 14.02 6.17 2.48
N GLY A 199 14.02 6.29 3.81
CA GLY A 199 12.92 5.85 4.67
C GLY A 199 12.94 4.36 4.99
N ILE A 200 11.92 3.91 5.71
CA ILE A 200 11.73 2.51 6.10
C ILE A 200 10.50 1.99 5.39
N ILE A 201 10.64 0.90 4.64
CA ILE A 201 9.48 0.20 4.04
C ILE A 201 9.43 -1.24 4.54
N VAL A 202 8.22 -1.72 4.81
CA VAL A 202 7.94 -3.13 5.07
C VAL A 202 6.72 -3.52 4.24
N GLY A 203 6.91 -4.35 3.22
CA GLY A 203 5.87 -4.86 2.35
C GLY A 203 5.61 -6.33 2.64
N THR A 204 4.38 -6.70 3.01
CA THR A 204 3.98 -8.09 3.23
C THR A 204 3.02 -8.54 2.14
N HIS A 205 3.35 -9.63 1.44
CA HIS A 205 2.47 -10.23 0.42
C HIS A 205 2.69 -11.75 0.35
N GLY A 206 1.82 -12.47 -0.35
CA GLY A 206 1.96 -13.89 -0.63
C GLY A 206 1.45 -14.24 -2.02
N GLY A 207 1.81 -15.41 -2.55
CA GLY A 207 1.42 -15.81 -3.90
C GLY A 207 2.34 -15.21 -4.96
N ARG A 208 1.95 -14.08 -5.56
CA ARG A 208 2.74 -13.38 -6.59
C ARG A 208 3.94 -12.65 -5.98
N ALA A 209 5.03 -12.57 -6.74
CA ALA A 209 6.21 -11.81 -6.36
C ALA A 209 6.00 -10.33 -6.69
N MET A 210 6.19 -9.45 -5.69
CA MET A 210 6.09 -8.01 -5.91
C MET A 210 7.27 -7.44 -6.71
N THR A 211 7.05 -6.27 -7.31
CA THR A 211 8.09 -5.48 -7.97
C THR A 211 9.33 -5.30 -7.07
N THR A 212 10.53 -5.51 -7.63
CA THR A 212 11.78 -5.45 -6.85
C THR A 212 12.19 -4.00 -6.60
N PRO A 213 12.42 -3.59 -5.33
CA PRO A 213 12.97 -2.27 -5.05
C PRO A 213 14.36 -2.08 -5.67
N ALA A 214 14.51 -1.04 -6.48
CA ALA A 214 15.76 -0.48 -6.94
C ALA A 214 16.01 0.88 -6.25
N GLY A 215 17.01 1.64 -6.69
CA GLY A 215 17.37 2.94 -6.10
C GLY A 215 18.65 2.90 -5.27
N SER A 216 18.91 3.96 -4.50
CA SER A 216 20.14 4.11 -3.73
C SER A 216 20.12 3.36 -2.39
N GLN A 217 18.95 3.01 -1.86
CA GLN A 217 18.82 2.30 -0.59
C GLN A 217 18.67 0.79 -0.81
N ARG A 218 19.45 -0.02 -0.08
CA ARG A 218 19.42 -1.48 -0.19
C ARG A 218 18.11 -2.06 0.35
N SER A 219 17.68 -3.20 -0.21
CA SER A 219 16.49 -3.92 0.25
C SER A 219 16.79 -5.40 0.51
N VAL A 220 15.97 -6.02 1.36
CA VAL A 220 16.04 -7.43 1.77
C VAL A 220 14.67 -8.05 1.58
N ARG A 221 14.61 -9.26 1.01
CA ARG A 221 13.43 -10.12 1.11
C ARG A 221 13.68 -11.22 2.12
N ILE A 222 12.72 -11.43 3.02
CA ILE A 222 12.74 -12.49 4.02
C ILE A 222 11.44 -13.28 3.96
N GLN A 223 11.56 -14.60 3.94
CA GLN A 223 10.42 -15.50 4.05
C GLN A 223 10.10 -15.73 5.52
N GLY A 224 8.81 -15.72 5.86
CA GLY A 224 8.30 -16.10 7.17
C GLY A 224 6.88 -16.61 7.05
N THR A 225 6.24 -16.85 8.19
CA THR A 225 4.84 -17.31 8.22
C THR A 225 3.95 -16.27 8.87
N ALA A 226 2.72 -16.14 8.38
CA ALA A 226 1.71 -15.27 8.96
C ALA A 226 1.51 -15.58 10.46
N GLY A 227 1.50 -14.55 11.30
CA GLY A 227 1.39 -14.65 12.76
C GLY A 227 2.72 -14.92 13.49
N SER A 228 3.82 -15.16 12.78
CA SER A 228 5.16 -15.25 13.37
C SER A 228 5.87 -13.89 13.38
N ALA A 229 7.06 -13.83 13.97
CA ALA A 229 7.94 -12.67 13.87
C ALA A 229 9.17 -12.95 13.01
N ILE A 230 9.74 -11.85 12.52
CA ILE A 230 11.04 -11.80 11.85
C ILE A 230 11.93 -10.72 12.47
N SER A 231 13.24 -10.86 12.26
CA SER A 231 14.21 -9.83 12.58
C SER A 231 15.34 -9.79 11.55
N VAL A 232 15.90 -8.60 11.34
CA VAL A 232 17.15 -8.41 10.58
C VAL A 232 18.16 -7.77 11.51
N LYS A 233 19.34 -8.37 11.62
CA LYS A 233 20.46 -7.85 12.40
C LYS A 233 21.66 -7.54 11.54
N SER A 234 22.39 -6.47 11.89
CA SER A 234 23.71 -6.17 11.32
C SER A 234 24.76 -7.20 11.75
N ALA A 235 25.94 -7.17 11.14
CA ALA A 235 27.08 -7.98 11.54
C ALA A 235 27.55 -7.72 13.00
N THR A 236 27.27 -6.55 13.56
CA THR A 236 27.60 -6.21 14.97
C THR A 236 26.50 -6.63 15.95
N GLY A 237 25.41 -7.24 15.46
CA GLY A 237 24.27 -7.66 16.27
C GLY A 237 23.22 -6.57 16.52
N GLU A 238 23.38 -5.38 15.93
CA GLU A 238 22.37 -4.32 15.97
C GLU A 238 21.09 -4.80 15.29
N THR A 239 19.96 -4.66 15.98
CA THR A 239 18.64 -4.96 15.40
C THR A 239 18.19 -3.84 14.47
N ILE A 240 18.11 -4.15 13.18
CA ILE A 240 17.65 -3.25 12.14
C ILE A 240 16.12 -3.35 12.00
N LEU A 241 15.58 -4.56 11.91
CA LEU A 241 14.13 -4.81 11.84
C LEU A 241 13.66 -5.72 12.97
N LEU A 242 12.51 -5.39 13.54
CA LEU A 242 11.62 -6.30 14.27
C LEU A 242 10.22 -6.15 13.70
N PHE A 243 9.66 -7.24 13.19
CA PHE A 243 8.36 -7.21 12.56
C PHE A 243 7.54 -8.46 12.87
N ASN A 244 6.30 -8.26 13.33
CA ASN A 244 5.30 -9.31 13.40
C ASN A 244 4.61 -9.39 12.03
N ILE A 245 4.72 -10.54 11.37
CA ILE A 245 4.07 -10.77 10.07
C ILE A 245 2.57 -10.87 10.30
N PRO A 246 1.74 -9.97 9.74
CA PRO A 246 0.30 -10.03 9.91
C PRO A 246 -0.32 -11.23 9.18
N VAL A 247 -1.52 -11.62 9.60
CA VAL A 247 -2.40 -12.44 8.75
C VAL A 247 -3.05 -11.49 7.73
N ILE A 248 -2.56 -11.50 6.50
CA ILE A 248 -3.11 -10.73 5.38
C ILE A 248 -4.31 -11.44 4.75
N ALA A 249 -5.05 -10.77 3.86
CA ALA A 249 -6.19 -11.39 3.19
C ALA A 249 -5.77 -12.63 2.37
N ASN A 250 -6.65 -13.63 2.31
CA ASN A 250 -6.42 -14.96 1.70
C ASN A 250 -5.29 -15.80 2.35
N ALA A 251 -4.74 -15.36 3.49
CA ALA A 251 -3.82 -16.14 4.30
C ALA A 251 -4.48 -16.61 5.61
N THR A 252 -3.88 -17.62 6.23
CA THR A 252 -4.17 -18.05 7.60
C THR A 252 -2.87 -18.08 8.41
N THR A 253 -2.96 -18.18 9.74
CA THR A 253 -1.78 -18.36 10.58
C THR A 253 -0.95 -19.55 10.08
N GLY A 254 0.35 -19.33 9.87
CA GLY A 254 1.25 -20.33 9.31
C GLY A 254 1.41 -20.30 7.78
N THR A 255 0.59 -19.55 7.04
CA THR A 255 0.81 -19.34 5.59
C THR A 255 2.17 -18.71 5.35
N ASN A 256 2.95 -19.26 4.41
CA ASN A 256 4.22 -18.68 3.99
C ASN A 256 3.99 -17.35 3.27
N LEU A 257 4.62 -16.28 3.76
CA LEU A 257 4.55 -14.93 3.21
C LEU A 257 5.96 -14.39 2.99
N THR A 258 6.08 -13.52 2.00
CA THR A 258 7.30 -12.76 1.74
C THR A 258 7.16 -11.38 2.37
N VAL A 259 8.18 -10.97 3.11
CA VAL A 259 8.34 -9.61 3.59
C VAL A 259 9.50 -8.97 2.85
N THR A 260 9.23 -7.89 2.11
CA THR A 260 10.23 -7.03 1.49
C THR A 260 10.48 -5.83 2.39
N PHE A 261 11.74 -5.58 2.72
CA PHE A 261 12.15 -4.56 3.68
C PHE A 261 13.27 -3.69 3.10
N SER A 262 13.24 -2.39 3.37
CA SER A 262 14.38 -1.49 3.14
C SER A 262 14.47 -0.49 4.29
N ASP A 263 15.69 -0.14 4.67
CA ASP A 263 15.99 0.79 5.75
C ASP A 263 17.37 1.43 5.50
N PRO A 264 17.55 2.73 5.80
CA PRO A 264 18.80 3.44 5.58
C PRO A 264 19.99 2.86 6.36
N ARG A 265 19.74 2.04 7.40
CA ARG A 265 20.77 1.35 8.18
C ARG A 265 21.34 0.11 7.47
N LEU A 266 20.80 -0.29 6.33
CA LEU A 266 21.36 -1.35 5.49
C LEU A 266 22.61 -0.87 4.72
N THR A 267 23.66 -0.43 5.42
CA THR A 267 24.91 0.14 4.84
C THR A 267 26.11 -0.81 4.82
N GLY A 268 26.09 -1.86 5.65
CA GLY A 268 27.13 -2.89 5.72
C GLY A 268 26.97 -3.98 4.67
N SER A 269 27.93 -4.92 4.66
CA SER A 269 27.95 -6.00 3.67
C SER A 269 27.19 -7.25 4.12
N SER A 270 27.11 -7.54 5.42
CA SER A 270 26.55 -8.80 5.93
C SER A 270 25.50 -8.62 7.01
N TYR A 271 24.47 -9.46 6.96
CA TYR A 271 23.31 -9.42 7.84
C TYR A 271 22.86 -10.81 8.26
N THR A 272 22.19 -10.90 9.41
CA THR A 272 21.49 -12.11 9.86
C THR A 272 19.99 -11.89 9.75
N LEU A 273 19.35 -12.72 8.93
CA LEU A 273 17.90 -12.83 8.84
C LEU A 273 17.41 -13.86 9.86
N LEU A 274 16.43 -13.50 10.67
CA LEU A 274 15.77 -14.40 11.61
C LEU A 274 14.28 -14.51 11.29
N SER A 275 13.73 -15.72 11.24
CA SER A 275 12.32 -15.95 10.96
C SER A 275 11.70 -17.09 11.78
N GLY A 276 10.38 -17.01 11.99
CA GLY A 276 9.61 -18.01 12.72
C GLY A 276 9.68 -17.88 14.25
N GLY A 277 10.24 -16.79 14.76
CA GLY A 277 10.35 -16.52 16.19
C GLY A 277 9.19 -15.68 16.72
N SER A 278 9.40 -15.10 17.90
CA SER A 278 8.48 -14.20 18.58
C SER A 278 9.18 -12.91 19.01
N ILE A 279 8.40 -11.85 19.19
CA ILE A 279 8.86 -10.56 19.75
C ILE A 279 8.24 -10.41 21.14
N SER A 280 9.05 -10.01 22.11
CA SER A 280 8.60 -9.60 23.45
C SER A 280 9.02 -8.16 23.76
N GLY A 281 8.18 -7.44 24.50
CA GLY A 281 8.40 -6.02 24.85
C GLY A 281 8.32 -5.05 23.66
N GLY A 282 8.75 -3.82 23.89
CA GLY A 282 8.73 -2.74 22.89
C GLY A 282 7.33 -2.19 22.61
N THR A 283 7.22 -1.39 21.54
CA THR A 283 5.95 -0.87 21.01
C THR A 283 5.75 -1.37 19.59
N THR A 284 4.67 -2.11 19.36
CA THR A 284 4.28 -2.61 18.04
C THR A 284 3.15 -1.76 17.46
N VAL A 285 3.35 -1.24 16.25
CA VAL A 285 2.31 -0.59 15.45
C VAL A 285 2.30 -1.22 14.07
N ASN A 286 1.16 -1.78 13.66
CA ASN A 286 1.00 -2.44 12.35
C ASN A 286 2.06 -3.50 12.05
N GLY A 287 2.49 -4.24 13.07
CA GLY A 287 3.53 -5.26 12.98
C GLY A 287 4.96 -4.74 13.18
N TYR A 288 5.24 -3.47 12.90
CA TYR A 288 6.56 -2.87 13.14
C TYR A 288 6.79 -2.63 14.63
N ASN A 289 7.84 -3.22 15.18
CA ASN A 289 8.16 -3.12 16.60
C ASN A 289 9.44 -2.30 16.84
N THR A 290 9.37 -1.41 17.83
CA THR A 290 10.52 -0.65 18.32
C THR A 290 10.83 -1.02 19.77
N GLY A 291 12.10 -1.28 20.08
CA GLY A 291 12.58 -1.56 21.43
C GLY A 291 12.24 -2.95 21.98
N GLY A 292 11.67 -3.85 21.18
CA GLY A 292 11.43 -5.24 21.57
C GLY A 292 12.66 -6.14 21.42
N THR A 293 12.48 -7.41 21.81
CA THR A 293 13.50 -8.47 21.69
C THR A 293 12.94 -9.64 20.88
N TYR A 294 13.70 -10.09 19.90
CA TYR A 294 13.41 -11.29 19.11
C TYR A 294 13.96 -12.54 19.79
N THR A 295 13.15 -13.61 19.89
CA THR A 295 13.55 -14.91 20.47
C THR A 295 13.09 -16.09 19.63
N GLY A 296 13.89 -17.17 19.61
CA GLY A 296 13.58 -18.42 18.91
C GLY A 296 13.81 -18.35 17.39
N GLY A 297 13.04 -19.15 16.63
CA GLY A 297 13.08 -19.19 15.18
C GLY A 297 14.37 -19.77 14.58
N THR A 298 14.57 -19.53 13.29
CA THR A 298 15.76 -19.94 12.53
C THR A 298 16.56 -18.72 12.09
N SER A 299 17.84 -18.93 11.73
CA SER A 299 18.71 -17.84 11.27
C SER A 299 19.39 -18.18 9.94
N LYS A 300 19.61 -17.15 9.12
CA LYS A 300 20.34 -17.24 7.85
C LYS A 300 21.21 -16.00 7.65
N SER A 301 22.49 -16.19 7.38
CA SER A 301 23.38 -15.09 7.00
C SER A 301 23.24 -14.75 5.51
N ILE A 302 23.26 -13.46 5.18
CA ILE A 302 23.24 -12.95 3.81
C ILE A 302 24.31 -11.88 3.61
N THR A 303 24.66 -11.64 2.36
CA THR A 303 25.47 -10.50 1.92
C THR A 303 24.66 -9.66 0.93
N LEU A 304 24.73 -8.33 1.05
CA LEU A 304 24.06 -7.37 0.17
C LEU A 304 25.06 -6.54 -0.64
#